data_AF-A0AAN0VP93-F1
#
_entry.id   AF-A0AAN0VP93-F1
#
_cell.length_a   1.000
_cell.length_b   1.000
_cell.length_c   1.000
_cell.angle_alpha   90.00
_cell.angle_beta   90.00
_cell.angle_gamma   90.00
#
_symmetry.space_group_name_H-M   'P 1'
#
loop_
_entity.id
_entity.type
_entity.pdbx_description
1 polymer ?
#
loop_
_entity_poly.entity_id
_entity_poly.type
_entity_poly.pdbx_seq_one_letter_code
_entity_poly.pdbx_strand_id
1 'polypeptide(L)'
;MVVINQSSSDNPTGYCGAGEEGTLYVLRLDGKRAEPVYSTLVQSCITNIDLFTDSGNKSPYLAIAWTEAGDGFRIHWANYAKPEPLTRQYRYANGTFIVDSELPN
;
A
#
# COMPACT_ATOMS: atom_id res chain seq x y z
N MET A 1 7.29 4.70 -7.83
CA MET A 1 6.35 4.65 -6.69
C MET A 1 7.02 5.29 -5.50
N VAL A 2 6.26 5.93 -4.62
CA VAL A 2 6.78 6.49 -3.37
C VAL A 2 5.76 6.25 -2.26
N VAL A 3 6.24 5.84 -1.09
CA VAL A 3 5.42 5.80 0.12
C VAL A 3 5.76 7.03 0.94
N ILE A 4 4.72 7.72 1.42
CA ILE A 4 4.85 8.84 2.34
C ILE A 4 4.18 8.42 3.64
N ASN A 5 4.96 8.43 4.72
CA ASN A 5 4.46 8.18 6.07
C ASN A 5 4.21 9.50 6.78
N GLN A 6 3.10 9.60 7.49
CA GLN A 6 2.73 10.74 8.31
C GLN A 6 2.36 10.24 9.69
N SER A 7 2.80 10.94 10.74
CA SER A 7 2.44 10.59 12.11
C SER A 7 0.93 10.78 12.34
N SER A 8 0.27 9.79 12.94
CA SER A 8 -1.14 9.83 13.33
C SER A 8 -1.35 10.48 14.71
N SER A 9 -0.41 11.31 15.17
CA SER A 9 -0.36 11.83 16.54
C SER A 9 -1.59 12.65 16.95
N ASP A 10 -2.31 13.21 15.97
CA ASP A 10 -3.44 14.10 16.21
C ASP A 10 -4.76 13.35 16.45
N ASN A 11 -4.81 12.03 16.27
CA ASN A 11 -6.01 11.23 16.51
C ASN A 11 -5.70 9.76 16.88
N PRO A 12 -5.28 9.47 18.12
CA PRO A 12 -4.67 8.20 18.53
C PRO A 12 -5.68 7.05 18.76
N THR A 13 -6.72 6.92 17.93
CA THR A 13 -7.71 5.85 18.06
C THR A 13 -7.50 4.78 16.99
N GLY A 14 -6.85 3.68 17.35
CA GLY A 14 -6.52 2.57 16.43
C GLY A 14 -5.52 1.56 17.04
N TYR A 15 -5.23 0.45 16.33
CA TYR A 15 -4.40 -0.65 16.84
C TYR A 15 -2.97 -0.25 17.26
N CYS A 16 -2.38 0.76 16.61
CA CYS A 16 -1.03 1.24 16.91
C CYS A 16 -0.94 2.52 17.76
N GLY A 17 -2.04 3.04 18.30
CA GLY A 17 -2.03 4.31 19.05
C GLY A 17 -1.59 5.50 18.18
N ALA A 18 -0.58 6.26 18.61
CA ALA A 18 0.06 7.32 17.82
C ALA A 18 1.08 6.74 16.81
N GLY A 19 0.63 5.83 15.93
CA GLY A 19 1.48 5.23 14.89
C GLY A 19 1.60 6.10 13.64
N GLU A 20 2.10 5.53 12.54
CA GLU A 20 2.19 6.22 11.24
C GLU A 20 1.09 5.76 10.28
N GLU A 21 0.54 6.70 9.52
CA GLU A 21 -0.29 6.45 8.35
C GLU A 21 0.60 6.51 7.10
N GLY A 22 0.67 5.40 6.37
CA GLY A 22 1.47 5.27 5.16
C GLY A 22 0.58 5.31 3.93
N THR A 23 0.86 6.23 3.00
CA THR A 23 0.18 6.30 1.70
C THR A 23 1.15 6.02 0.57
N LEU A 24 0.81 5.04 -0.27
CA LEU A 24 1.50 4.80 -1.54
C LEU A 24 0.97 5.74 -2.60
N TYR A 25 1.88 6.40 -3.31
CA TYR A 25 1.60 7.15 -4.53
C TYR A 25 2.27 6.48 -5.73
N VAL A 26 1.47 6.24 -6.76
CA VAL A 26 1.97 5.82 -8.08
C VAL A 26 2.01 7.04 -8.97
N LEU A 27 3.21 7.36 -9.44
CA LEU A 27 3.48 8.56 -10.24
C LEU A 27 3.63 8.16 -11.70
N ARG A 28 2.92 8.86 -12.58
CA ARG A 28 3.21 8.88 -14.00
C ARG A 28 4.30 9.91 -14.26
N LEU A 29 5.34 9.49 -14.95
CA LEU A 29 6.41 10.38 -15.38
C LEU A 29 6.12 10.85 -16.81
N ASP A 30 6.00 12.17 -16.99
CA ASP A 30 5.85 12.82 -18.29
C ASP A 30 6.96 13.85 -18.47
N GLY A 31 8.04 13.43 -19.15
CA GLY A 31 9.25 14.21 -19.30
C GLY A 31 9.87 14.60 -17.96
N LYS A 32 9.72 15.87 -17.57
CA LYS A 32 10.23 16.43 -16.30
C LYS A 32 9.18 16.54 -15.20
N ARG A 33 7.96 16.05 -15.44
CA ARG A 33 6.85 16.11 -14.47
C ARG A 33 6.58 14.71 -13.92
N ALA A 34 6.30 14.66 -12.61
CA ALA A 34 5.79 13.48 -11.94
C ALA A 34 4.39 13.81 -11.41
N GLU A 35 3.38 13.14 -11.94
CA GLU A 35 1.97 13.37 -11.57
C GLU A 35 1.44 12.13 -10.85
N PRO A 36 0.82 12.26 -9.66
CA PRO A 36 0.18 11.13 -9.01
C PRO A 36 -1.05 10.71 -9.83
N VAL A 37 -1.08 9.45 -10.26
CA VAL A 37 -2.21 8.86 -11.01
C VAL A 37 -3.02 7.88 -10.17
N TYR A 38 -2.49 7.49 -9.01
CA TYR A 38 -3.16 6.62 -8.05
C TYR A 38 -2.55 6.80 -6.66
N SER A 39 -3.38 6.66 -5.64
CA SER A 39 -2.94 6.53 -4.26
C SER A 39 -3.78 5.54 -3.46
N THR A 40 -3.18 4.90 -2.47
CA THR A 40 -3.87 4.02 -1.52
C THR A 40 -3.15 4.00 -0.19
N LEU A 41 -3.89 3.75 0.89
CA LEU A 41 -3.29 3.46 2.19
C LEU A 41 -2.54 2.11 2.12
N VAL A 42 -1.33 2.11 2.65
CA VAL A 42 -0.49 0.92 2.82
C VAL A 42 -0.25 0.58 4.28
N GLN A 43 -0.40 1.57 5.16
CA GLN A 43 -0.33 1.41 6.61
C GLN A 43 -1.32 2.38 7.25
N SER A 44 -2.10 1.90 8.22
CA SER A 44 -3.09 2.74 8.90
C SER A 44 -3.48 2.15 10.26
N CYS A 45 -3.31 2.95 11.31
CA CYS A 45 -3.76 2.61 12.66
C CYS A 45 -5.29 2.58 12.74
N ILE A 46 -5.95 3.49 12.03
CA ILE A 46 -7.41 3.62 12.05
C ILE A 46 -8.08 2.41 11.39
N THR A 47 -7.51 1.93 10.28
CA THR A 47 -8.07 0.80 9.52
C THR A 47 -7.45 -0.56 9.85
N ASN A 48 -6.53 -0.61 10.83
CA ASN A 48 -5.86 -1.82 11.32
C ASN A 48 -5.13 -2.61 10.22
N ILE A 49 -4.53 -1.90 9.26
CA ILE A 49 -3.73 -2.49 8.18
C ILE A 49 -2.28 -2.05 8.30
N ASP A 50 -1.39 -2.94 7.91
CA ASP A 50 0.04 -2.69 7.79
C ASP A 50 0.59 -3.48 6.61
N LEU A 51 1.76 -3.12 6.09
CA LEU A 51 2.43 -3.91 5.07
C LEU A 51 2.86 -5.24 5.68
N PHE A 52 2.54 -6.34 5.00
CA PHE A 52 2.91 -7.66 5.47
C PHE A 52 4.45 -7.81 5.51
N THR A 53 4.95 -8.38 6.59
CA THR A 53 6.38 -8.72 6.75
C THR A 53 6.53 -10.15 7.21
N ASP A 54 7.42 -10.91 6.57
CA ASP A 54 7.74 -12.29 6.89
C ASP A 54 8.68 -12.38 8.11
N SER A 55 8.22 -11.94 9.29
CA SER A 55 8.84 -12.11 10.62
C SER A 55 10.38 -12.05 10.67
N GLY A 56 11.00 -11.16 9.90
CA GLY A 56 12.44 -10.98 9.80
C GLY A 56 12.82 -9.52 9.60
N ASN A 57 14.11 -9.19 9.66
CA ASN A 57 14.64 -7.83 9.46
C ASN A 57 14.54 -7.32 8.01
N LYS A 58 13.57 -7.82 7.22
CA LYS A 58 13.34 -7.36 5.86
C LYS A 58 12.53 -6.07 5.87
N SER A 59 12.74 -5.26 4.83
CA SER A 59 11.98 -4.02 4.64
C SER A 59 10.50 -4.35 4.40
N PRO A 60 9.55 -3.73 5.14
CA PRO A 60 8.11 -3.96 4.94
C PRO A 60 7.66 -3.53 3.53
N TYR A 61 8.37 -2.62 2.89
CA TYR A 61 8.07 -2.17 1.53
C TYR A 61 8.25 -3.25 0.45
N LEU A 62 8.85 -4.40 0.76
CA LEU A 62 8.89 -5.55 -0.15
C LEU A 62 7.51 -6.17 -0.40
N ALA A 63 6.52 -5.84 0.44
CA ALA A 63 5.14 -6.19 0.21
C ALA A 63 4.49 -5.42 -0.95
N ILE A 64 5.17 -4.39 -1.48
CA ILE A 64 4.76 -3.63 -2.67
C ILE A 64 5.69 -3.99 -3.82
N ALA A 65 5.12 -4.52 -4.91
CA ALA A 65 5.91 -4.91 -6.08
C ALA A 65 5.16 -4.62 -7.38
N TRP A 66 5.88 -4.18 -8.41
CA TRP A 66 5.36 -4.19 -9.78
C TRP A 66 5.09 -5.63 -10.23
N THR A 67 4.08 -5.84 -11.07
CA THR A 67 3.90 -7.11 -11.77
C THR A 67 5.03 -7.31 -12.76
N GLU A 68 5.42 -8.56 -13.02
CA GLU A 68 6.50 -8.90 -13.97
C GLU A 68 6.21 -8.36 -15.39
N ALA A 69 4.93 -8.27 -15.76
CA ALA A 69 4.49 -7.69 -17.04
C ALA A 69 4.57 -6.15 -17.08
N GLY A 70 4.79 -5.49 -15.93
CA GLY A 70 4.91 -4.02 -15.82
C GLY A 70 3.60 -3.25 -16.02
N ASP A 71 2.48 -3.94 -16.13
CA ASP A 71 1.14 -3.38 -16.37
C ASP A 71 0.36 -3.06 -15.08
N GLY A 72 0.97 -3.34 -13.92
CA GLY A 72 0.29 -3.34 -12.64
C GLY A 72 1.23 -3.46 -11.46
N PHE A 73 0.66 -3.49 -10.27
CA PHE A 73 1.40 -3.75 -9.06
C PHE A 73 0.55 -4.53 -8.07
N ARG A 74 1.21 -5.15 -7.10
CA ARG A 74 0.58 -5.88 -6.02
C ARG A 74 0.98 -5.25 -4.70
N ILE A 75 0.03 -5.24 -3.77
CA ILE A 75 0.29 -4.92 -2.37
C ILE A 75 -0.21 -6.09 -1.52
N HIS A 76 0.61 -6.46 -0.54
CA HIS A 76 0.29 -7.46 0.46
C HIS A 76 0.20 -6.80 1.84
N TRP A 77 -0.95 -6.89 2.49
CA TRP A 77 -1.18 -6.32 3.81
C TRP A 77 -1.32 -7.41 4.87
N ALA A 78 -0.86 -7.09 6.07
CA ALA A 78 -1.36 -7.67 7.30
C ALA A 78 -2.62 -6.90 7.73
N ASN A 79 -3.67 -7.63 8.14
CA ASN A 79 -4.87 -7.06 8.73
C ASN A 79 -4.97 -7.53 10.19
N TYR A 80 -4.98 -6.62 11.15
CA TYR A 80 -5.05 -6.98 12.56
C TYR A 80 -6.49 -7.13 13.06
N ALA A 81 -7.49 -6.69 12.28
CA ALA A 81 -8.90 -6.90 12.59
C ALA A 81 -9.43 -8.24 12.05
N LYS A 82 -8.79 -8.83 11.03
CA LYS A 82 -9.12 -10.15 10.47
C LYS A 82 -7.84 -10.93 10.20
N PRO A 83 -7.73 -12.20 10.62
CA PRO A 83 -6.49 -12.98 10.52
C PRO A 83 -6.09 -13.36 9.07
N GLU A 84 -6.84 -12.92 8.07
CA GLU A 84 -6.58 -13.22 6.66
C GLU A 84 -5.69 -12.11 6.07
N PRO A 85 -4.49 -12.44 5.55
CA PRO A 85 -3.71 -11.48 4.80
C PRO A 85 -4.53 -10.98 3.59
N LEU A 86 -4.42 -9.70 3.29
CA LEU A 86 -5.12 -9.10 2.16
C LEU A 86 -4.08 -8.91 1.05
N THR A 87 -4.23 -9.63 -0.06
CA THR A 87 -3.39 -9.40 -1.25
C THR A 87 -4.25 -8.82 -2.35
N ARG A 88 -3.90 -7.64 -2.85
CA ARG A 88 -4.58 -7.05 -4.00
C ARG A 88 -3.63 -6.79 -5.14
N GLN A 89 -4.05 -7.17 -6.33
CA GLN A 89 -3.38 -6.81 -7.57
C GLN A 89 -4.13 -5.66 -8.23
N TYR A 90 -3.37 -4.69 -8.70
CA TYR A 90 -3.83 -3.49 -9.38
C TYR A 90 -3.32 -3.51 -10.81
N ARG A 91 -4.18 -3.21 -11.77
CA ARG A 91 -3.80 -3.01 -13.17
C ARG A 91 -4.04 -1.58 -13.61
N TYR A 92 -3.22 -1.09 -14.52
CA TYR A 92 -3.41 0.23 -15.11
C TYR A 92 -4.50 0.19 -16.19
N ALA A 93 -5.52 1.03 -16.05
CA ALA A 93 -6.62 1.16 -17.00
C ALA A 93 -7.15 2.59 -17.00
N ASN A 94 -7.45 3.13 -18.18
CA ASN A 94 -8.09 4.44 -18.35
C ASN A 94 -7.38 5.58 -17.61
N GLY A 95 -6.05 5.55 -17.53
CA GLY A 95 -5.27 6.62 -16.90
C GLY A 95 -5.07 6.49 -15.38
N THR A 96 -5.57 5.43 -14.75
CA THR A 96 -5.41 5.17 -13.32
C THR A 96 -5.21 3.67 -13.04
N PHE A 97 -4.99 3.30 -11.77
CA PHE A 97 -4.93 1.91 -11.36
C PHE A 97 -6.26 1.46 -10.73
N ILE A 98 -6.69 0.26 -11.10
CA ILE A 98 -7.91 -0.37 -10.57
C ILE A 98 -7.58 -1.75 -10.01
N VAL A 99 -8.31 -2.18 -8.98
CA VAL A 99 -8.17 -3.52 -8.43
C VAL A 99 -8.62 -4.53 -9.48
N ASP A 100 -7.73 -5.45 -9.84
CA ASP A 100 -7.98 -6.48 -10.84
C ASP A 100 -8.55 -7.75 -10.19
N SER A 101 -8.06 -8.08 -9.00
CA SER A 101 -8.55 -9.19 -8.16
C SER A 101 -8.08 -9.06 -6.71
N GLU A 102 -8.89 -9.58 -5.78
CA GLU A 102 -8.42 -10.02 -4.47
C GLU A 102 -7.86 -11.42 -4.65
N LEU A 103 -6.55 -11.59 -4.45
CA LEU A 103 -5.92 -12.89 -4.57
C LEU A 103 -6.10 -13.63 -3.23
N PRO A 104 -6.58 -14.89 -3.23
CA PRO A 104 -6.42 -15.75 -2.06
C PRO A 104 -4.93 -15.89 -1.76
N ASN A 105 -4.57 -15.89 -0.48
CA ASN A 105 -3.19 -16.05 -0.04
C ASN A 105 -2.62 -17.43 -0.34
#